data_AF-A0A3B9IQH0-F1
#
_entry.id   AF-A0A3B9IQH0-F1
#
_cell.length_a   1.000
_cell.length_b   1.000
_cell.length_c   1.000
_cell.angle_alpha   90.00
_cell.angle_beta   90.00
_cell.angle_gamma   90.00
#
_symmetry.space_group_name_H-M   'P 1'
#
loop_
_entity.id
_entity.type
_entity.pdbx_description
1 polymer ?
#
loop_
_entity_poly.entity_id
_entity_poly.type
_entity_poly.pdbx_seq_one_letter_code
_entity_poly.pdbx_strand_id
1 'polypeptide(L)'
;MSTLDGLDAVDDEAAPAGRPSPRGNRLLAVLVMAMAAATAFAGFVTIAPNRILSGRAVAAVDALPGAEFAILVLILAGLGATALIRPGRGADLIAAALAGLLFFGLLFAAGDIATGVLAERGTAARTSFGAGFWILAAAALLVLIDAVARLRPGPVLGPLGVVVLLGLIWAVVASGRLDDLSLMREYMARRDRFGVEILRHLQLVALALAIALPSGAALGLWARARRGTAPLIFGVLNLLQTVPSIALFALLIGPLTSLATAVPALKAAGVSGIGVAQAVIALALYALLPTARGVVAGFASVPEAAIEAARGMGLS
;
A
#
# COMPACT_ATOMS: atom_id res chain seq x y z
N MET A 1 66.64 14.79 -16.99
CA MET A 1 66.55 14.80 -18.46
C MET A 1 66.14 13.41 -18.88
N SER A 2 64.93 13.28 -19.45
CA SER A 2 64.39 12.13 -20.21
C SER A 2 64.26 10.76 -19.50
N THR A 3 63.06 10.46 -19.00
CA THR A 3 62.44 9.10 -19.04
C THR A 3 60.93 9.21 -18.72
N LEU A 4 60.12 9.87 -19.57
CA LEU A 4 58.65 9.80 -19.54
C LEU A 4 58.08 10.14 -20.94
N ASP A 5 58.29 9.28 -21.94
CA ASP A 5 57.70 9.44 -23.28
C ASP A 5 57.27 8.07 -23.84
N GLY A 6 56.33 7.39 -23.17
CA GLY A 6 55.96 6.04 -23.62
C GLY A 6 54.68 5.44 -23.08
N LEU A 7 53.67 6.22 -22.67
CA LEU A 7 52.40 5.67 -22.18
C LEU A 7 51.11 6.36 -22.67
N ASP A 8 51.18 7.28 -23.64
CA ASP A 8 49.97 7.99 -24.13
C ASP A 8 49.37 7.41 -25.42
N ALA A 9 49.59 6.12 -25.70
CA ALA A 9 49.01 5.45 -26.87
C ALA A 9 48.28 4.17 -26.46
N VAL A 10 47.21 4.31 -25.67
CA VAL A 10 46.25 3.24 -25.42
C VAL A 10 44.84 3.83 -25.56
N ASP A 11 44.18 3.37 -26.62
CA ASP A 11 42.73 3.29 -26.80
C ASP A 11 41.94 4.59 -26.88
N ASP A 12 41.99 5.21 -28.07
CA ASP A 12 40.86 5.98 -28.63
C ASP A 12 39.73 4.99 -29.00
N GLU A 13 39.16 4.36 -27.98
CA GLU A 13 38.01 3.47 -28.09
C GLU A 13 36.79 4.36 -28.31
N ALA A 14 36.38 4.45 -29.57
CA ALA A 14 35.18 5.14 -30.02
C ALA A 14 34.02 4.92 -29.04
N ALA A 15 33.60 6.00 -28.37
CA ALA A 15 32.47 6.01 -27.47
C ALA A 15 31.27 5.30 -28.13
N PRO A 16 30.68 4.26 -27.51
CA PRO A 16 29.59 3.51 -28.14
C PRO A 16 28.44 4.47 -28.43
N ALA A 17 28.06 4.54 -29.71
CA ALA A 17 26.96 5.33 -30.22
C ALA A 17 25.77 5.30 -29.24
N GLY A 18 25.38 6.48 -28.76
CA GLY A 18 24.38 6.65 -27.72
C GLY A 18 23.15 5.80 -28.00
N ARG A 19 22.85 4.87 -27.09
CA ARG A 19 21.60 4.09 -27.15
C ARG A 19 20.44 5.06 -27.35
N PRO A 20 19.57 4.86 -28.35
CA PRO A 20 18.45 5.77 -28.56
C PRO A 20 17.65 5.87 -27.27
N SER A 21 17.58 7.10 -26.73
CA SER A 21 16.76 7.38 -25.56
C SER A 21 15.34 6.90 -25.84
N PRO A 22 14.71 6.14 -24.93
CA PRO A 22 13.41 5.53 -25.17
C PRO A 22 12.42 6.62 -25.60
N ARG A 23 11.85 6.45 -26.80
CA ARG A 23 11.03 7.47 -27.47
C ARG A 23 9.70 7.78 -26.76
N GLY A 24 9.28 6.99 -25.76
CA GLY A 24 8.04 7.18 -25.01
C GLY A 24 8.06 6.57 -23.59
N ASN A 25 7.01 6.83 -22.82
CA ASN A 25 6.84 6.36 -21.44
C ASN A 25 6.31 4.91 -21.41
N ARG A 26 7.23 3.95 -21.28
CA ARG A 26 6.91 2.50 -21.26
C ARG A 26 5.99 2.10 -20.10
N LEU A 27 6.16 2.71 -18.92
CA LEU A 27 5.33 2.41 -17.77
C LEU A 27 3.88 2.84 -18.05
N LEU A 28 3.69 4.06 -18.54
CA LEU A 28 2.37 4.55 -18.91
C LEU A 28 1.72 3.65 -19.98
N ALA A 29 2.48 3.23 -21.00
CA ALA A 29 1.97 2.32 -22.02
C ALA A 29 1.48 0.98 -21.43
N VAL A 30 2.24 0.38 -20.50
CA VAL A 30 1.83 -0.87 -19.82
C VAL A 30 0.58 -0.67 -18.99
N LEU A 31 0.49 0.43 -18.24
CA LEU A 31 -0.70 0.75 -17.43
C LEU A 31 -1.93 0.98 -18.32
N VAL A 32 -1.78 1.68 -19.45
CA VAL A 32 -2.88 1.87 -20.42
C VAL A 32 -3.34 0.56 -21.03
N MET A 33 -2.42 -0.35 -21.39
CA MET A 33 -2.78 -1.68 -21.88
C MET A 33 -3.52 -2.50 -20.82
N ALA A 34 -3.08 -2.44 -19.55
CA ALA A 34 -3.77 -3.10 -18.45
C ALA A 34 -5.18 -2.52 -18.23
N MET A 35 -5.34 -1.19 -18.32
CA MET A 35 -6.64 -0.51 -18.24
C MET A 35 -7.56 -0.93 -19.38
N ALA A 36 -7.07 -0.93 -20.63
CA ALA A 36 -7.84 -1.36 -21.79
C ALA A 36 -8.28 -2.83 -21.68
N ALA A 37 -7.38 -3.72 -21.23
CA ALA A 37 -7.71 -5.11 -20.97
C ALA A 37 -8.76 -5.26 -19.86
N ALA A 38 -8.66 -4.48 -18.78
CA ALA A 38 -9.65 -4.48 -17.70
C ALA A 38 -11.02 -4.00 -18.19
N THR A 39 -11.07 -2.94 -19.01
CA THR A 39 -12.32 -2.45 -19.61
C THR A 39 -12.98 -3.50 -20.52
N ALA A 40 -12.18 -4.28 -21.25
CA ALA A 40 -12.67 -5.28 -22.19
C ALA A 40 -13.09 -6.61 -21.53
N PHE A 41 -12.33 -7.06 -20.53
CA PHE A 41 -12.44 -8.44 -20.02
C PHE A 41 -12.90 -8.55 -18.56
N ALA A 42 -12.94 -7.47 -17.80
CA ALA A 42 -13.34 -7.48 -16.40
C ALA A 42 -14.67 -6.74 -16.17
N GLY A 43 -15.43 -7.20 -15.17
CA GLY A 43 -16.62 -6.47 -14.71
C GLY A 43 -16.25 -5.16 -14.04
N PHE A 44 -16.83 -4.05 -14.51
CA PHE A 44 -16.68 -2.74 -13.89
C PHE A 44 -17.33 -2.71 -12.50
N VAL A 45 -18.57 -3.20 -12.41
CA VAL A 45 -19.29 -3.38 -11.15
C VAL A 45 -19.73 -4.83 -10.98
N THR A 46 -20.00 -5.21 -9.74
CA THR A 46 -20.65 -6.48 -9.41
C THR A 46 -22.02 -6.17 -8.82
N ILE A 47 -23.08 -6.73 -9.42
CA ILE A 47 -24.46 -6.51 -8.99
C ILE A 47 -25.03 -7.83 -8.46
N ALA A 48 -25.38 -7.84 -7.17
CA ALA A 48 -26.05 -8.96 -6.51
C ALA A 48 -27.52 -8.60 -6.20
N PRO A 49 -28.47 -9.53 -6.40
CA PRO A 49 -29.88 -9.28 -6.06
C PRO A 49 -30.11 -9.04 -4.57
N ASN A 50 -29.32 -9.66 -3.70
CA ASN A 50 -29.38 -9.51 -2.26
C ASN A 50 -28.04 -9.89 -1.60
N ARG A 51 -27.99 -9.93 -0.26
CA ARG A 51 -26.78 -10.27 0.52
C ARG A 51 -26.39 -11.75 0.50
N ILE A 52 -27.24 -12.63 -0.03
CA ILE A 52 -27.07 -14.09 0.04
C ILE A 52 -26.60 -14.64 -1.31
N LEU A 53 -27.12 -14.08 -2.40
CA LEU A 53 -26.78 -14.51 -3.75
C LEU A 53 -25.49 -13.85 -4.22
N SER A 54 -24.66 -14.61 -4.92
CA SER A 54 -23.46 -14.09 -5.56
C SER A 54 -23.82 -13.05 -6.62
N GLY A 55 -23.01 -11.99 -6.69
CA GLY A 55 -23.21 -10.95 -7.69
C GLY A 55 -22.69 -11.34 -9.06
N ARG A 56 -23.35 -10.84 -10.10
CA ARG A 56 -22.90 -10.95 -11.49
C ARG A 56 -22.02 -9.76 -11.83
N ALA A 57 -20.86 -10.04 -12.40
CA ALA A 57 -19.97 -9.02 -12.98
C ALA A 57 -20.63 -8.40 -14.22
N VAL A 58 -20.68 -7.08 -14.29
CA VAL A 58 -21.20 -6.31 -15.43
C VAL A 58 -20.04 -5.51 -16.02
N ALA A 59 -19.77 -5.71 -17.32
CA ALA A 59 -18.67 -5.06 -18.03
C ALA A 59 -18.90 -3.55 -18.13
N ALA A 60 -17.82 -2.77 -18.32
CA ALA A 60 -17.91 -1.31 -18.42
C ALA A 60 -18.84 -0.85 -19.56
N VAL A 61 -18.84 -1.59 -20.68
CA VAL A 61 -19.69 -1.29 -21.85
C VAL A 61 -21.18 -1.44 -21.58
N ASP A 62 -21.56 -2.38 -20.70
CA ASP A 62 -22.96 -2.64 -20.35
C ASP A 62 -23.39 -1.81 -19.13
N ALA A 63 -22.44 -1.47 -18.25
CA ALA A 63 -22.71 -0.76 -17.01
C ALA A 63 -22.81 0.75 -17.20
N LEU A 64 -22.02 1.32 -18.12
CA LEU A 64 -21.95 2.77 -18.33
C LEU A 64 -22.89 3.20 -19.45
N PRO A 65 -23.57 4.37 -19.32
CA PRO A 65 -24.22 5.02 -20.45
C PRO A 65 -23.25 5.22 -21.62
N GLY A 66 -23.74 5.17 -22.86
CA GLY A 66 -22.89 5.24 -24.05
C GLY A 66 -21.97 6.47 -24.09
N ALA A 67 -22.42 7.62 -23.57
CA ALA A 67 -21.60 8.82 -23.45
C ALA A 67 -20.47 8.67 -22.43
N GLU A 68 -20.73 8.08 -21.26
CA GLU A 68 -19.72 7.85 -20.22
C GLU A 68 -18.69 6.79 -20.65
N PHE A 69 -19.15 5.72 -21.31
CA PHE A 69 -18.24 4.74 -21.89
C PHE A 69 -17.34 5.35 -22.98
N ALA A 70 -17.89 6.23 -23.83
CA ALA A 70 -17.10 6.96 -24.82
C ALA A 70 -16.06 7.87 -24.16
N ILE A 71 -16.42 8.58 -23.08
CA ILE A 71 -15.48 9.41 -22.31
C ILE A 71 -14.36 8.55 -21.71
N LEU A 72 -14.68 7.39 -21.13
CA LEU A 72 -13.69 6.44 -20.63
C LEU A 72 -12.69 6.06 -21.73
N VAL A 73 -13.19 5.64 -22.89
CA VAL A 73 -12.35 5.25 -24.04
C VAL A 73 -11.49 6.42 -24.53
N LEU A 74 -12.04 7.63 -24.59
CA LEU A 74 -11.29 8.84 -24.98
C LEU A 74 -10.18 9.18 -24.00
N ILE A 75 -10.42 9.06 -22.69
CA ILE A 75 -9.38 9.28 -21.67
C ILE A 75 -8.28 8.23 -21.80
N LEU A 76 -8.64 6.95 -21.99
CA LEU A 76 -7.66 5.88 -22.20
C LEU A 76 -6.84 6.09 -23.49
N ALA A 77 -7.49 6.53 -24.57
CA ALA A 77 -6.80 6.89 -25.81
C ALA A 77 -5.86 8.09 -25.62
N GLY A 78 -6.28 9.10 -24.86
CA GLY A 78 -5.44 10.25 -24.50
C GLY A 78 -4.21 9.84 -23.68
N LEU A 79 -4.38 8.96 -22.69
CA LEU A 79 -3.27 8.39 -21.92
C LEU A 79 -2.35 7.52 -22.79
N GLY A 80 -2.92 6.77 -23.74
CA GLY A 80 -2.14 6.01 -24.72
C GLY A 80 -1.32 6.93 -25.63
N ALA A 81 -1.91 8.02 -26.11
CA ALA A 81 -1.23 9.02 -26.93
C ALA A 81 -0.10 9.69 -26.15
N THR A 82 -0.30 10.08 -24.90
CA THR A 82 0.76 10.65 -24.07
C THR A 82 1.89 9.66 -23.77
N ALA A 83 1.60 8.37 -23.72
CA ALA A 83 2.63 7.33 -23.59
C ALA A 83 3.61 7.28 -24.77
N LEU A 84 3.16 7.66 -25.97
CA LEU A 84 3.95 7.63 -27.20
C LEU A 84 4.80 8.91 -27.39
N ILE A 85 4.46 9.99 -26.69
CA ILE A 85 5.18 11.26 -26.77
C ILE A 85 6.44 11.19 -25.89
N ARG A 86 7.48 11.95 -26.26
CA ARG A 86 8.70 12.04 -25.45
C ARG A 86 8.38 12.50 -24.02
N PRO A 87 8.91 11.82 -22.99
CA PRO A 87 8.72 12.24 -21.60
C PRO A 87 9.17 13.68 -21.40
N GLY A 88 8.35 14.47 -20.72
CA GLY A 88 8.61 15.88 -20.46
C GLY A 88 7.48 16.49 -19.64
N ARG A 89 7.74 17.66 -19.07
CA ARG A 89 6.83 18.30 -18.09
C ARG A 89 5.39 18.44 -18.61
N GLY A 90 5.20 18.77 -19.89
CA GLY A 90 3.87 18.87 -20.51
C GLY A 90 3.15 17.51 -20.60
N ALA A 91 3.86 16.46 -21.04
CA ALA A 91 3.30 15.11 -21.11
C ALA A 91 2.93 14.58 -19.71
N ASP A 92 3.78 14.84 -18.70
CA ASP A 92 3.51 14.46 -17.31
C ASP A 92 2.29 15.20 -16.75
N LEU A 93 2.13 16.50 -17.02
CA LEU A 93 0.94 17.26 -16.61
C LEU A 93 -0.34 16.75 -17.26
N ILE A 94 -0.31 16.43 -18.57
CA ILE A 94 -1.46 15.87 -19.28
C ILE A 94 -1.80 14.48 -18.72
N ALA A 95 -0.80 13.61 -18.50
CA ALA A 95 -1.01 12.29 -17.93
C ALA A 95 -1.61 12.37 -16.52
N ALA A 96 -1.10 13.28 -15.66
CA ALA A 96 -1.66 13.52 -14.33
C ALA A 96 -3.11 14.01 -14.38
N ALA A 97 -3.42 14.96 -15.28
CA ALA A 97 -4.78 15.49 -15.43
C ALA A 97 -5.77 14.42 -15.93
N LEU A 98 -5.40 13.68 -16.96
CA LEU A 98 -6.23 12.59 -17.50
C LEU A 98 -6.42 11.46 -16.49
N ALA A 99 -5.38 11.09 -15.75
CA ALA A 99 -5.45 10.06 -14.73
C ALA A 99 -6.31 10.49 -13.52
N GLY A 100 -6.22 11.75 -13.09
CA GLY A 100 -7.10 12.31 -12.07
C GLY A 100 -8.56 12.33 -12.54
N LEU A 101 -8.82 12.82 -13.75
CA LEU A 101 -10.16 12.82 -14.35
C LEU A 101 -10.73 11.41 -14.45
N LEU A 102 -9.91 10.44 -14.90
CA LEU A 102 -10.29 9.03 -14.94
C LEU A 102 -10.67 8.53 -13.55
N PHE A 103 -9.80 8.71 -12.56
CA PHE A 103 -10.03 8.20 -11.20
C PHE A 103 -11.34 8.72 -10.59
N PHE A 104 -11.58 10.03 -10.66
CA PHE A 104 -12.83 10.62 -10.13
C PHE A 104 -14.05 10.28 -10.99
N GLY A 105 -13.89 10.23 -12.32
CA GLY A 105 -14.96 9.79 -13.22
C GLY A 105 -15.42 8.37 -12.93
N LEU A 106 -14.50 7.45 -12.63
CA LEU A 106 -14.84 6.07 -12.25
C LEU A 106 -15.62 6.01 -10.94
N LEU A 107 -15.26 6.85 -9.95
CA LEU A 107 -16.00 6.94 -8.68
C LEU A 107 -17.43 7.43 -8.90
N PHE A 108 -17.61 8.50 -9.68
CA PHE A 108 -18.92 9.04 -9.99
C PHE A 108 -19.79 8.04 -10.76
N ALA A 109 -19.23 7.42 -11.79
CA ALA A 109 -19.95 6.41 -12.57
C ALA A 109 -20.39 5.22 -11.70
N ALA A 110 -19.52 4.73 -10.81
CA ALA A 110 -19.86 3.64 -9.90
C ALA A 110 -20.99 4.03 -8.92
N GLY A 111 -21.01 5.27 -8.44
CA GLY A 111 -22.10 5.83 -7.63
C GLY A 111 -23.42 5.88 -8.41
N ASP A 112 -23.40 6.45 -9.61
CA ASP A 112 -24.58 6.61 -10.46
C ASP A 112 -25.20 5.25 -10.85
N ILE A 113 -24.37 4.26 -11.17
CA ILE A 113 -24.82 2.88 -11.39
C ILE A 113 -25.46 2.30 -10.12
N ALA A 114 -24.86 2.51 -8.95
CA ALA A 114 -25.41 1.99 -7.70
C ALA A 114 -26.79 2.59 -7.38
N THR A 115 -26.95 3.90 -7.56
CA THR A 115 -28.23 4.60 -7.41
C THR A 115 -29.27 4.11 -8.43
N GLY A 116 -28.89 3.94 -9.70
CA GLY A 116 -29.78 3.41 -10.73
C GLY A 116 -30.26 1.99 -10.42
N VAL A 117 -29.35 1.10 -10.04
CA VAL A 117 -29.67 -0.29 -9.67
C VAL A 117 -30.59 -0.34 -8.44
N LEU A 118 -30.36 0.54 -7.46
CA LEU A 118 -31.20 0.64 -6.28
C LEU A 118 -32.62 1.10 -6.63
N ALA A 119 -32.75 2.10 -7.51
CA ALA A 119 -34.04 2.60 -7.97
C ALA A 119 -34.85 1.54 -8.74
N GLU A 120 -34.19 0.75 -9.58
CA GLU A 120 -34.84 -0.30 -10.38
C GLU A 120 -35.17 -1.57 -9.59
N ARG A 121 -34.25 -2.01 -8.73
CA ARG A 121 -34.29 -3.35 -8.10
C ARG A 121 -34.59 -3.32 -6.60
N GLY A 122 -34.77 -2.14 -6.04
CA GLY A 122 -35.12 -1.93 -4.64
C GLY A 122 -33.97 -2.18 -3.66
N THR A 123 -34.28 -2.00 -2.37
CA THR A 123 -33.29 -1.90 -1.29
C THR A 123 -32.49 -3.17 -1.00
N ALA A 124 -32.96 -4.32 -1.48
CA ALA A 124 -32.27 -5.59 -1.35
C ALA A 124 -31.01 -5.66 -2.23
N ALA A 125 -31.04 -5.03 -3.40
CA ALA A 125 -29.96 -5.07 -4.39
C ALA A 125 -28.67 -4.47 -3.84
N ARG A 126 -27.54 -5.03 -4.29
CA ARG A 126 -26.19 -4.68 -3.86
C ARG A 126 -25.30 -4.46 -5.07
N THR A 127 -24.77 -3.25 -5.19
CA THR A 127 -23.76 -2.89 -6.17
C THR A 127 -22.42 -2.73 -5.46
N SER A 128 -21.38 -3.41 -5.92
CA SER A 128 -20.01 -3.26 -5.41
C SER A 128 -19.03 -3.05 -6.56
N PHE A 129 -17.84 -2.55 -6.24
CA PHE A 129 -16.76 -2.41 -7.20
C PHE A 129 -16.36 -3.78 -7.77
N GLY A 130 -16.34 -3.89 -9.09
CA GLY A 130 -15.83 -5.05 -9.80
C GLY A 130 -14.31 -5.00 -9.97
N ALA A 131 -13.73 -6.09 -10.47
CA ALA A 131 -12.29 -6.15 -10.73
C ALA A 131 -11.83 -5.09 -11.76
N GLY A 132 -12.66 -4.79 -12.76
CA GLY A 132 -12.39 -3.76 -13.77
C GLY A 132 -12.25 -2.38 -13.14
N PHE A 133 -13.16 -2.00 -12.22
CA PHE A 133 -13.05 -0.75 -11.47
C PHE A 133 -11.73 -0.67 -10.69
N TRP A 134 -11.38 -1.72 -9.93
CA TRP A 134 -10.17 -1.71 -9.11
C TRP A 134 -8.90 -1.59 -9.94
N ILE A 135 -8.81 -2.29 -11.07
CA ILE A 135 -7.66 -2.21 -11.97
C ILE A 135 -7.57 -0.82 -12.59
N LEU A 136 -8.69 -0.27 -13.09
CA LEU A 136 -8.73 1.07 -13.67
C LEU A 136 -8.35 2.14 -12.64
N ALA A 137 -8.92 2.10 -11.44
CA ALA A 137 -8.65 3.06 -10.38
C ALA A 137 -7.21 2.99 -9.87
N ALA A 138 -6.68 1.77 -9.64
CA ALA A 138 -5.31 1.58 -9.22
C ALA A 138 -4.31 2.02 -10.28
N ALA A 139 -4.54 1.67 -11.55
CA ALA A 139 -3.70 2.11 -12.66
C ALA A 139 -3.74 3.64 -12.84
N ALA A 140 -4.92 4.27 -12.74
CA ALA A 140 -5.06 5.72 -12.77
C ALA A 140 -4.27 6.40 -11.64
N LEU A 141 -4.38 5.90 -10.40
CA LEU A 141 -3.58 6.44 -9.28
C LEU A 141 -2.08 6.24 -9.48
N LEU A 142 -1.65 5.09 -10.02
CA LEU A 142 -0.23 4.85 -10.33
C LEU A 142 0.29 5.78 -11.42
N VAL A 143 -0.49 6.04 -12.48
CA VAL A 143 -0.16 7.04 -13.50
C VAL A 143 -0.05 8.42 -12.88
N LEU A 144 -0.99 8.80 -12.02
CA LEU A 144 -0.97 10.10 -11.34
C LEU A 144 0.28 10.25 -10.45
N ILE A 145 0.60 9.22 -9.64
CA ILE A 145 1.77 9.23 -8.76
C ILE A 145 3.06 9.27 -9.57
N ASP A 146 3.20 8.46 -10.63
CA ASP A 146 4.38 8.45 -11.50
C ASP A 146 4.58 9.81 -12.19
N ALA A 147 3.51 10.37 -12.76
CA ALA A 147 3.54 11.67 -13.42
C ALA A 147 3.92 12.79 -12.44
N VAL A 148 3.30 12.83 -11.25
CA VAL A 148 3.63 13.83 -10.22
C VAL A 148 5.07 13.65 -9.72
N ALA A 149 5.55 12.43 -9.52
CA ALA A 149 6.94 12.18 -9.12
C ALA A 149 7.95 12.69 -10.17
N ARG A 150 7.66 12.54 -11.46
CA ARG A 150 8.49 13.06 -12.57
C ARG A 150 8.53 14.58 -12.64
N LEU A 151 7.47 15.26 -12.19
CA LEU A 151 7.44 16.72 -12.08
C LEU A 151 8.37 17.26 -10.97
N ARG A 152 8.92 16.37 -10.12
CA ARG A 152 9.81 16.70 -8.98
C ARG A 152 9.26 17.84 -8.13
N PRO A 153 8.04 17.70 -7.57
CA PRO A 153 7.48 18.72 -6.72
C PRO A 153 8.40 18.97 -5.53
N GLY A 154 8.58 20.24 -5.16
CA GLY A 154 9.34 20.60 -3.97
C GLY A 154 8.75 19.99 -2.69
N PRO A 155 9.43 20.13 -1.54
CA PRO A 155 9.04 19.50 -0.28
C PRO A 155 7.65 19.91 0.24
N VAL A 156 7.09 21.01 -0.27
CA VAL A 156 5.74 21.49 0.08
C VAL A 156 4.67 21.01 -0.92
N LEU A 157 4.94 21.13 -2.22
CA LEU A 157 3.96 20.84 -3.27
C LEU A 157 3.60 19.36 -3.35
N GLY A 158 4.54 18.46 -3.05
CA GLY A 158 4.29 17.01 -3.06
C GLY A 158 3.25 16.61 -2.01
N PRO A 159 3.50 16.87 -0.71
CA PRO A 159 2.51 16.61 0.34
C PRO A 159 1.19 17.35 0.14
N LEU A 160 1.22 18.60 -0.33
CA LEU A 160 0.01 19.35 -0.63
C LEU A 160 -0.85 18.64 -1.69
N GLY A 161 -0.23 18.09 -2.75
CA GLY A 161 -0.94 17.32 -3.77
C GLY A 161 -1.64 16.09 -3.19
N VAL A 162 -1.02 15.39 -2.23
CA VAL A 162 -1.64 14.26 -1.52
C VAL A 162 -2.83 14.72 -0.68
N VAL A 163 -2.69 15.82 0.06
CA VAL A 163 -3.78 16.41 0.86
C VAL A 163 -4.94 16.81 -0.04
N VAL A 164 -4.67 17.42 -1.19
CA VAL A 164 -5.69 17.79 -2.19
C VAL A 164 -6.40 16.54 -2.73
N LEU A 165 -5.66 15.50 -3.13
CA LEU A 165 -6.25 14.24 -3.62
C LEU A 165 -7.16 13.61 -2.55
N LEU A 166 -6.69 13.52 -1.30
CA LEU A 166 -7.49 12.98 -0.18
C LEU A 166 -8.70 13.85 0.11
N GLY A 167 -8.55 15.18 0.07
CA GLY A 167 -9.65 16.14 0.26
C GLY A 167 -10.72 16.04 -0.84
N LEU A 168 -10.31 15.83 -2.10
CA LEU A 168 -11.24 15.60 -3.21
C LEU A 168 -11.96 14.25 -3.07
N ILE A 169 -11.24 13.18 -2.68
CA ILE A 169 -11.88 11.88 -2.37
C ILE A 169 -12.91 12.06 -1.25
N TRP A 170 -12.53 12.76 -0.18
CA TRP A 170 -13.44 13.05 0.93
C TRP A 170 -14.65 13.88 0.47
N ALA A 171 -14.47 14.88 -0.39
CA ALA A 171 -15.57 15.68 -0.93
C ALA A 171 -16.56 14.83 -1.75
N VAL A 172 -16.06 13.88 -2.56
CA VAL A 172 -16.91 12.92 -3.28
C VAL A 172 -17.70 12.04 -2.30
N VAL A 173 -17.04 11.51 -1.27
CA VAL A 173 -17.69 10.70 -0.23
C VAL A 173 -18.75 11.52 0.53
N ALA A 174 -18.40 12.74 0.94
CA ALA A 174 -19.27 13.64 1.68
C ALA A 174 -20.46 14.17 0.87
N SER A 175 -20.37 14.14 -0.47
CA SER A 175 -21.48 14.53 -1.36
C SER A 175 -22.66 13.56 -1.34
N GLY A 176 -22.51 12.37 -0.75
CA GLY A 176 -23.52 11.31 -0.70
C GLY A 176 -23.67 10.52 -2.00
N ARG A 177 -22.94 10.89 -3.07
CA ARG A 177 -23.03 10.21 -4.38
C ARG A 177 -22.60 8.73 -4.35
N LEU A 178 -21.85 8.33 -3.33
CA LEU A 178 -21.39 6.95 -3.14
C LEU A 178 -22.26 6.17 -2.13
N ASP A 179 -23.34 6.76 -1.59
CA ASP A 179 -24.10 6.20 -0.48
C ASP A 179 -24.82 4.90 -0.83
N ASP A 180 -25.21 4.72 -2.09
CA ASP A 180 -25.92 3.53 -2.55
C ASP A 180 -25.00 2.33 -2.82
N LEU A 181 -23.68 2.56 -2.89
CA LEU A 181 -22.71 1.47 -2.99
C LEU A 181 -22.78 0.59 -1.74
N SER A 182 -22.66 -0.73 -1.95
CA SER A 182 -22.76 -1.71 -0.86
C SER A 182 -21.77 -1.46 0.27
N LEU A 183 -20.57 -0.97 -0.08
CA LEU A 183 -19.54 -0.59 0.88
C LEU A 183 -20.03 0.52 1.82
N MET A 184 -20.62 1.58 1.26
CA MET A 184 -21.08 2.74 2.02
C MET A 184 -22.33 2.41 2.85
N ARG A 185 -23.27 1.65 2.27
CA ARG A 185 -24.45 1.16 3.00
C ARG A 185 -24.07 0.27 4.19
N GLU A 186 -23.10 -0.62 4.02
CA GLU A 186 -22.64 -1.49 5.12
C GLU A 186 -21.87 -0.70 6.19
N TYR A 187 -21.06 0.29 5.77
CA TYR A 187 -20.41 1.21 6.69
C TYR A 187 -21.43 2.00 7.50
N MET A 188 -22.43 2.61 6.85
CA MET A 188 -23.49 3.36 7.53
C MET A 188 -24.27 2.50 8.52
N ALA A 189 -24.56 1.24 8.17
CA ALA A 189 -25.25 0.30 9.04
C ALA A 189 -24.41 -0.13 10.27
N ARG A 190 -23.07 -0.02 10.22
CA ARG A 190 -22.16 -0.46 11.28
C ARG A 190 -21.29 0.64 11.88
N ARG A 191 -21.52 1.90 11.52
CA ARG A 191 -20.62 3.03 11.86
C ARG A 191 -20.38 3.18 13.36
N ASP A 192 -21.40 2.92 14.19
CA ASP A 192 -21.30 3.03 15.65
C ASP A 192 -20.33 1.99 16.21
N ARG A 193 -20.40 0.75 15.69
CA ARG A 193 -19.45 -0.31 16.04
C ARG A 193 -18.07 -0.07 15.45
N PHE A 194 -17.99 0.48 14.24
CA PHE A 194 -16.73 0.72 13.54
C PHE A 194 -15.77 1.58 14.37
N GLY A 195 -16.26 2.66 15.00
CA GLY A 195 -15.45 3.50 15.88
C GLY A 195 -14.90 2.75 17.10
N VAL A 196 -15.72 1.91 17.72
CA VAL A 196 -15.31 1.07 18.86
C VAL A 196 -14.23 0.06 18.43
N GLU A 197 -14.39 -0.57 17.27
CA GLU A 197 -13.42 -1.54 16.75
C GLU A 197 -12.10 -0.87 16.32
N ILE A 198 -12.12 0.37 15.80
CA ILE A 198 -10.90 1.15 15.56
C ILE A 198 -10.17 1.40 16.87
N LEU A 199 -10.87 1.88 17.90
CA LEU A 199 -10.25 2.14 19.20
C LEU A 199 -9.67 0.85 19.79
N ARG A 200 -10.40 -0.27 19.66
CA ARG A 200 -9.92 -1.58 20.07
C ARG A 200 -8.66 -2.00 19.31
N HIS A 201 -8.61 -1.78 18.00
CA HIS A 201 -7.44 -2.06 17.19
C HIS A 201 -6.23 -1.23 17.64
N LEU A 202 -6.42 0.08 17.87
CA LEU A 202 -5.36 0.97 18.38
C LEU A 202 -4.84 0.52 19.75
N GLN A 203 -5.73 0.10 20.66
CA GLN A 203 -5.34 -0.46 21.96
C GLN A 203 -4.47 -1.71 21.81
N LEU A 204 -4.87 -2.65 20.95
CA LEU A 204 -4.13 -3.89 20.71
C LEU A 204 -2.75 -3.61 20.12
N VAL A 205 -2.67 -2.71 19.13
CA VAL A 205 -1.41 -2.32 18.49
C VAL A 205 -0.50 -1.61 19.49
N ALA A 206 -1.02 -0.65 20.25
CA ALA A 206 -0.23 0.09 21.25
C ALA A 206 0.34 -0.84 22.31
N LEU A 207 -0.47 -1.77 22.84
CA LEU A 207 -0.01 -2.73 23.84
C LEU A 207 1.01 -3.73 23.27
N ALA A 208 0.82 -4.19 22.03
CA ALA A 208 1.80 -5.04 21.36
C ALA A 208 3.13 -4.30 21.14
N LEU A 209 3.10 -3.04 20.70
CA LEU A 209 4.30 -2.22 20.51
C LEU A 209 5.02 -1.92 21.83
N ALA A 210 4.28 -1.67 22.91
CA ALA A 210 4.85 -1.46 24.24
C ALA A 210 5.70 -2.66 24.71
N ILE A 211 5.36 -3.88 24.25
CA ILE A 211 6.14 -5.10 24.52
C ILE A 211 7.25 -5.28 23.47
N ALA A 212 6.90 -5.16 22.18
CA ALA A 212 7.78 -5.48 21.07
C ALA A 212 8.97 -4.52 20.92
N LEU A 213 8.78 -3.22 21.18
CA LEU A 213 9.84 -2.24 21.00
C LEU A 213 10.99 -2.45 22.02
N PRO A 214 10.74 -2.53 23.35
CA PRO A 214 11.82 -2.77 24.30
C PRO A 214 12.49 -4.13 24.12
N SER A 215 11.69 -5.19 23.92
CA SER A 215 12.22 -6.55 23.76
C SER A 215 12.97 -6.73 22.44
N GLY A 216 12.43 -6.22 21.33
CA GLY A 216 13.09 -6.20 20.02
C GLY A 216 14.37 -5.37 20.03
N ALA A 217 14.37 -4.21 20.69
CA ALA A 217 15.58 -3.41 20.85
C ALA A 217 16.64 -4.13 21.67
N ALA A 218 16.27 -4.76 22.79
CA ALA A 218 17.17 -5.56 23.60
C ALA A 218 17.77 -6.73 22.80
N LEU A 219 16.96 -7.46 22.04
CA LEU A 219 17.41 -8.55 21.17
C LEU A 219 18.35 -8.05 20.05
N GLY A 220 18.02 -6.91 19.43
CA GLY A 220 18.86 -6.30 18.39
C GLY A 220 20.21 -5.83 18.93
N LEU A 221 20.22 -5.15 20.08
CA LEU A 221 21.43 -4.74 20.78
C LEU A 221 22.28 -5.96 21.19
N TRP A 222 21.65 -7.03 21.69
CA TRP A 222 22.34 -8.25 22.06
C TRP A 222 22.97 -8.95 20.85
N ALA A 223 22.22 -9.09 19.75
CA ALA A 223 22.72 -9.66 18.51
C ALA A 223 23.90 -8.84 17.94
N ARG A 224 23.84 -7.50 18.04
CA ARG A 224 24.95 -6.63 17.66
C ARG A 224 26.18 -6.81 18.56
N ALA A 225 25.98 -6.84 19.88
CA ALA A 225 27.07 -6.92 20.85
C ALA A 225 27.81 -8.27 20.81
N ARG A 226 27.10 -9.37 20.51
CA ARG A 226 27.68 -10.71 20.44
C ARG A 226 27.45 -11.34 19.07
N ARG A 227 28.40 -11.15 18.15
CA ARG A 227 28.32 -11.66 16.77
C ARG A 227 27.96 -13.16 16.66
N GLY A 228 28.37 -13.98 17.65
CA GLY A 228 28.04 -15.41 17.69
C GLY A 228 26.57 -15.74 18.01
N THR A 229 25.81 -14.86 18.66
CA THR A 229 24.39 -15.11 19.01
C THR A 229 23.42 -14.60 17.94
N ALA A 230 23.87 -13.72 17.04
CA ALA A 230 23.02 -13.14 16.00
C ALA A 230 22.34 -14.19 15.09
N PRO A 231 23.04 -15.23 14.58
CA PRO A 231 22.39 -16.25 13.73
C PRO A 231 21.28 -16.99 14.46
N LEU A 232 21.46 -17.29 15.74
CA LEU A 232 20.44 -17.98 16.56
C LEU A 232 19.23 -17.08 16.81
N ILE A 233 19.46 -15.84 17.26
CA ILE A 233 18.39 -14.87 17.54
C ILE A 233 17.56 -14.64 16.28
N PHE A 234 18.21 -14.30 15.16
CA PHE A 234 17.49 -14.04 13.92
C PHE A 234 16.91 -15.31 13.29
N GLY A 235 17.52 -16.48 13.50
CA GLY A 235 16.96 -17.76 13.07
C GLY A 235 15.64 -18.07 13.75
N VAL A 236 15.57 -17.95 15.08
CA VAL A 236 14.33 -18.16 15.86
C VAL A 236 13.26 -17.14 15.48
N LEU A 237 13.63 -15.85 15.43
CA LEU A 237 12.69 -14.79 15.06
C LEU A 237 12.16 -14.96 13.63
N ASN A 238 12.99 -15.44 12.70
CA ASN A 238 12.57 -15.75 11.34
C ASN A 238 11.62 -16.95 11.31
N LEU A 239 11.92 -18.02 12.06
CA LEU A 239 11.04 -19.18 12.16
C LEU A 239 9.64 -18.77 12.65
N LEU A 240 9.57 -17.93 13.67
CA LEU A 240 8.29 -17.41 14.19
C LEU A 240 7.46 -16.69 13.11
N GLN A 241 8.11 -15.93 12.21
CA GLN A 241 7.41 -15.24 11.13
C GLN A 241 6.93 -16.14 9.99
N THR A 242 7.52 -17.32 9.84
CA THR A 242 7.07 -18.29 8.82
C THR A 242 5.78 -19.01 9.22
N VAL A 243 5.42 -19.01 10.51
CA VAL A 243 4.16 -19.61 10.99
C VAL A 243 3.00 -18.71 10.59
N PRO A 244 2.02 -19.15 9.77
CA PRO A 244 0.88 -18.32 9.39
C PRO A 244 0.17 -17.75 10.61
N SER A 245 -0.28 -16.50 10.54
CA SER A 245 -0.86 -15.81 11.70
C SER A 245 -2.00 -16.60 12.35
N ILE A 246 -2.94 -17.13 11.56
CA ILE A 246 -4.05 -17.96 12.06
C ILE A 246 -3.52 -19.18 12.85
N ALA A 247 -2.47 -19.84 12.37
CA ALA A 247 -1.86 -20.98 13.04
C ALA A 247 -1.12 -20.58 14.32
N LEU A 248 -0.42 -19.43 14.34
CA LEU A 248 0.21 -18.91 15.55
C LEU A 248 -0.84 -18.60 16.63
N PHE A 249 -1.96 -17.97 16.25
CA PHE A 249 -3.06 -17.75 17.17
C PHE A 249 -3.56 -19.08 17.74
N ALA A 250 -3.87 -20.08 16.91
CA ALA A 250 -4.30 -21.40 17.37
C ALA A 250 -3.27 -22.07 18.31
N LEU A 251 -1.98 -22.00 17.96
CA LEU A 251 -0.88 -22.54 18.76
C LEU A 251 -0.79 -21.89 20.15
N LEU A 252 -1.08 -20.60 20.26
CA LEU A 252 -1.02 -19.86 21.53
C LEU A 252 -2.19 -20.15 22.48
N ILE A 253 -3.32 -20.70 21.99
CA ILE A 253 -4.50 -20.96 22.83
C ILE A 253 -4.14 -21.90 23.99
N GLY A 254 -3.51 -23.05 23.69
CA GLY A 254 -3.15 -24.06 24.68
C GLY A 254 -2.17 -23.55 25.74
N PRO A 255 -0.99 -23.05 25.35
CA PRO A 255 0.01 -22.51 26.26
C PRO A 255 -0.51 -21.37 27.13
N LEU A 256 -1.26 -20.42 26.57
CA LEU A 256 -1.79 -19.29 27.36
C LEU A 256 -2.92 -19.71 28.30
N THR A 257 -3.76 -20.66 27.90
CA THR A 257 -4.78 -21.23 28.80
C THR A 257 -4.12 -21.97 29.95
N SER A 258 -3.12 -22.82 29.66
CA SER A 258 -2.35 -23.54 30.68
C SER A 258 -1.65 -22.57 31.64
N LEU A 259 -1.01 -21.53 31.13
CA LEU A 259 -0.34 -20.51 31.94
C LEU A 259 -1.33 -19.76 32.84
N ALA A 260 -2.50 -19.38 32.31
CA ALA A 260 -3.55 -18.74 33.09
C ALA A 260 -4.11 -19.67 34.20
N THR A 261 -4.18 -20.98 33.96
CA THR A 261 -4.58 -21.94 35.00
C THR A 261 -3.50 -22.15 36.06
N ALA A 262 -2.22 -22.13 35.67
CA ALA A 262 -1.10 -22.35 36.57
C ALA A 262 -0.80 -21.13 37.45
N VAL A 263 -1.03 -19.92 36.95
CA VAL A 263 -0.70 -18.67 37.66
C VAL A 263 -1.95 -17.79 37.81
N PRO A 264 -2.66 -17.88 38.95
CA PRO A 264 -3.89 -17.12 39.18
C PRO A 264 -3.75 -15.61 39.02
N ALA A 265 -2.57 -15.05 39.34
CA ALA A 265 -2.28 -13.64 39.14
C ALA A 265 -2.31 -13.21 37.66
N LEU A 266 -1.82 -14.07 36.74
CA LEU A 266 -1.86 -13.80 35.30
C LEU A 266 -3.28 -13.89 34.76
N LYS A 267 -4.07 -14.85 35.26
CA LYS A 267 -5.50 -14.93 34.94
C LYS A 267 -6.26 -13.69 35.42
N ALA A 268 -5.97 -13.20 36.62
CA ALA A 268 -6.54 -11.96 37.16
C ALA A 268 -6.11 -10.73 36.33
N ALA A 269 -4.89 -10.74 35.78
CA ALA A 269 -4.40 -9.72 34.85
C ALA A 269 -4.98 -9.83 33.43
N GLY A 270 -5.88 -10.77 33.16
CA GLY A 270 -6.56 -10.92 31.87
C GLY A 270 -5.82 -11.78 30.84
N VAL A 271 -4.81 -12.57 31.25
CA VAL A 271 -4.17 -13.55 30.37
C VAL A 271 -5.14 -14.71 30.12
N SER A 272 -5.44 -14.95 28.85
CA SER A 272 -6.33 -16.02 28.40
C SER A 272 -5.85 -16.59 27.05
N GLY A 273 -6.24 -17.83 26.78
CA GLY A 273 -5.98 -18.47 25.49
C GLY A 273 -6.73 -17.85 24.32
N ILE A 274 -7.83 -17.14 24.58
CA ILE A 274 -8.62 -16.43 23.58
C ILE A 274 -8.86 -15.00 24.06
N GLY A 275 -8.51 -14.01 23.25
CA GLY A 275 -8.79 -12.59 23.51
C GLY A 275 -7.57 -11.68 23.39
N VAL A 276 -7.55 -10.62 24.21
CA VAL A 276 -6.55 -9.53 24.12
C VAL A 276 -5.13 -10.03 24.29
N ALA A 277 -4.87 -10.82 25.35
CA ALA A 277 -3.53 -11.28 25.67
C ALA A 277 -2.93 -12.10 24.52
N GLN A 278 -3.70 -13.04 23.97
CA GLN A 278 -3.31 -13.83 22.80
C GLN A 278 -2.98 -12.94 21.59
N ALA A 279 -3.86 -11.98 21.27
CA ALA A 279 -3.64 -11.08 20.13
C ALA A 279 -2.39 -10.21 20.32
N VAL A 280 -2.21 -9.63 21.51
CA VAL A 280 -1.06 -8.79 21.86
C VAL A 280 0.24 -9.58 21.76
N ILE A 281 0.29 -10.80 22.29
CA ILE A 281 1.48 -11.65 22.25
C ILE A 281 1.81 -12.03 20.81
N ALA A 282 0.83 -12.45 20.02
CA ALA A 282 1.04 -12.80 18.62
C ALA A 282 1.59 -11.61 17.81
N LEU A 283 0.96 -10.43 17.98
CA LEU A 283 1.41 -9.18 17.35
C LEU A 283 2.83 -8.79 17.79
N ALA A 284 3.13 -8.90 19.08
CA ALA A 284 4.44 -8.56 19.62
C ALA A 284 5.53 -9.49 19.03
N LEU A 285 5.30 -10.80 19.04
CA LEU A 285 6.22 -11.79 18.46
C LEU A 285 6.54 -11.51 16.99
N TYR A 286 5.51 -11.17 16.21
CA TYR A 286 5.67 -10.79 14.81
C TYR A 286 6.50 -9.51 14.62
N ALA A 287 6.31 -8.53 15.51
CA ALA A 287 7.04 -7.27 15.48
C ALA A 287 8.49 -7.38 15.98
N LEU A 288 8.88 -8.46 16.68
CA LEU A 288 10.24 -8.62 17.22
C LEU A 288 11.32 -8.63 16.14
N LEU A 289 11.14 -9.42 15.06
CA LEU A 289 12.16 -9.54 14.01
C LEU A 289 12.44 -8.22 13.29
N PRO A 290 11.44 -7.49 12.73
CA PRO A 290 11.69 -6.22 12.06
C PRO A 290 12.22 -5.18 13.04
N THR A 291 11.78 -5.18 14.30
CA THR A 291 12.32 -4.27 15.31
C THR A 291 13.79 -4.55 15.60
N ALA A 292 14.15 -5.81 15.89
CA ALA A 292 15.53 -6.21 16.19
C ALA A 292 16.47 -5.99 14.98
N ARG A 293 16.03 -6.34 13.76
CA ARG A 293 16.76 -6.04 12.52
C ARG A 293 16.88 -4.54 12.30
N GLY A 294 15.81 -3.79 12.55
CA GLY A 294 15.79 -2.33 12.46
C GLY A 294 16.80 -1.68 13.39
N VAL A 295 16.94 -2.17 14.62
CA VAL A 295 17.99 -1.72 15.56
C VAL A 295 19.38 -2.00 14.99
N VAL A 296 19.66 -3.23 14.56
CA VAL A 296 20.98 -3.56 13.99
C VAL A 296 21.30 -2.70 12.76
N ALA A 297 20.33 -2.54 11.85
CA ALA A 297 20.47 -1.72 10.65
C ALA A 297 20.67 -0.24 10.98
N GLY A 298 19.92 0.30 11.95
CA GLY A 298 20.04 1.70 12.37
C GLY A 298 21.39 2.03 13.00
N PHE A 299 21.97 1.11 13.78
CA PHE A 299 23.34 1.27 14.26
C PHE A 299 24.39 1.10 13.15
N ALA A 300 24.12 0.24 12.16
CA ALA A 300 25.02 0.05 11.02
C ALA A 300 24.99 1.22 10.02
N SER A 301 23.93 2.04 10.01
CA SER A 301 23.82 3.19 9.12
C SER A 301 24.47 4.47 9.67
N VAL A 302 25.08 4.43 10.86
CA VAL A 302 25.81 5.57 11.43
C VAL A 302 27.09 5.82 10.60
N PRO A 303 27.33 7.04 10.07
CA PRO A 303 28.52 7.34 9.29
C PRO A 303 29.81 7.20 10.12
N GLU A 304 30.86 6.63 9.54
CA GLU A 304 32.15 6.46 10.25
C GLU A 304 32.72 7.79 10.73
N ALA A 305 32.58 8.87 9.95
CA ALA A 305 33.00 10.21 10.34
C ALA A 305 32.35 10.70 11.66
N ALA A 306 31.10 10.31 11.92
CA ALA A 306 30.44 10.64 13.18
C ALA A 306 31.03 9.83 14.36
N ILE A 307 31.41 8.57 14.12
CA ILE A 307 32.06 7.71 15.11
C ILE A 307 33.47 8.22 15.41
N GLU A 308 34.23 8.61 14.39
CA GLU A 308 35.57 9.20 14.52
C GLU A 308 35.53 10.51 15.29
N ALA A 309 34.59 11.41 14.97
CA ALA A 309 34.40 12.65 15.69
C ALA A 309 34.07 12.41 17.17
N ALA A 310 33.20 11.44 17.48
CA ALA A 310 32.86 11.08 18.86
C ALA A 310 34.09 10.58 19.63
N ARG A 311 34.89 9.69 19.03
CA ARG A 311 36.17 9.23 19.60
C ARG A 311 37.16 10.38 19.80
N GLY A 312 37.23 11.31 18.84
CA GLY A 312 38.07 12.51 18.92
C GLY A 312 37.69 13.47 20.06
N MET A 313 36.42 13.49 20.48
CA MET A 313 35.96 14.23 21.66
C MET A 313 36.13 13.46 22.97
N GLY A 314 36.72 12.26 22.95
CA GLY A 314 36.93 11.43 24.15
C GLY A 314 35.70 10.63 24.59
N LEU A 315 34.69 10.47 23.73
CA LEU A 315 33.56 9.57 23.99
C LEU A 315 33.97 8.12 23.66
N SER A 316 33.83 7.22 24.65
CA SER A 316 34.16 5.78 24.56
C SER A 316 32.96 4.91 24.21
#